data_AF-A0A059MU65-F1
#
_entry.id   AF-A0A059MU65-F1
#
_cell.length_a   1.000
_cell.length_b   1.000
_cell.length_c   1.000
_cell.angle_alpha   90.00
_cell.angle_beta   90.00
_cell.angle_gamma   90.00
#
_symmetry.space_group_name_H-M   'P 1'
#
loop_
_entity.id
_entity.type
_entity.pdbx_description
1 polymer ?
#
loop_
_entity_poly.entity_id
_entity_poly.type
_entity_poly.pdbx_seq_one_letter_code
_entity_poly.pdbx_strand_id
1 'polypeptide(L)'
;MAHRTEFTGRIEIDPPLNRQEIDFLVAFAGPASGPHRSPADGLPRRGRPLSWCQWVPTADGTALGWNGGDCFYFYTEWLAYLIDTFLSRRARLRRASRGPRATVPAGCTGFTFDHVLDGTVDVRTPAGTLRRITVRDNRVEEHLVAGPGLAVRSSSDAAVS
;
A
#
# COMPACT_ATOMS: atom_id res chain seq x y z
N MET A 1 -1.06 21.64 15.71
CA MET A 1 -0.73 21.70 14.27
C MET A 1 -0.19 20.34 13.88
N ALA A 2 -0.80 19.65 12.91
CA ALA A 2 -0.29 18.37 12.43
C ALA A 2 0.94 18.63 11.56
N HIS A 3 2.14 18.36 12.08
CA HIS A 3 3.42 18.55 11.36
C HIS A 3 3.75 17.39 10.41
N ARG A 4 2.78 16.52 10.13
CA ARG A 4 3.01 15.22 9.50
C ARG A 4 1.87 14.83 8.55
N THR A 5 2.20 14.08 7.51
CA THR A 5 1.21 13.41 6.68
C THR A 5 0.53 12.30 7.47
N GLU A 6 -0.80 12.33 7.51
CA GLU A 6 -1.64 11.34 8.19
C GLU A 6 -2.37 10.48 7.17
N PHE A 7 -2.53 9.20 7.50
CA PHE A 7 -3.26 8.22 6.71
C PHE A 7 -4.41 7.68 7.55
N THR A 8 -5.64 7.70 7.01
CA THR A 8 -6.84 7.21 7.70
C THR A 8 -7.61 6.27 6.79
N GLY A 9 -7.94 5.08 7.29
CA GLY A 9 -8.55 4.01 6.51
C GLY A 9 -7.60 2.82 6.35
N ARG A 10 -8.00 1.86 5.52
CA ARG A 10 -7.24 0.63 5.25
C ARG A 10 -7.61 0.07 3.87
N ILE A 11 -6.74 -0.78 3.34
CA ILE A 11 -7.02 -1.57 2.14
C ILE A 11 -7.28 -3.00 2.58
N GLU A 12 -8.49 -3.49 2.36
CA GLU A 12 -8.91 -4.85 2.70
C GLU A 12 -8.31 -5.86 1.72
N ILE A 13 -8.13 -7.09 2.19
CA ILE A 13 -7.50 -8.20 1.47
C ILE A 13 -8.41 -9.43 1.56
N ASP A 14 -8.82 -9.95 0.41
CA ASP A 14 -9.62 -11.18 0.32
C ASP A 14 -9.05 -12.16 -0.74
N PRO A 15 -8.81 -13.44 -0.42
CA PRO A 15 -8.84 -14.02 0.93
C PRO A 15 -7.77 -13.40 1.84
N PRO A 16 -7.90 -13.52 3.19
CA PRO A 16 -6.89 -13.01 4.12
C PRO A 16 -5.51 -13.62 3.87
N LEU A 17 -4.46 -12.85 4.16
CA LEU A 17 -3.08 -13.31 4.10
C LEU A 17 -2.84 -14.47 5.06
N ASN A 18 -2.04 -15.44 4.63
CA ASN A 18 -1.56 -16.50 5.49
C ASN A 18 -0.38 -16.01 6.36
N ARG A 19 0.01 -16.85 7.33
CA ARG A 19 1.07 -16.48 8.29
C ARG A 19 2.42 -16.16 7.64
N GLN A 20 2.81 -16.89 6.60
CA GLN A 20 4.10 -16.70 5.93
C GLN A 20 4.11 -15.38 5.14
N GLU A 21 2.98 -15.02 4.52
CA GLU A 21 2.80 -13.74 3.84
C GLU A 21 2.85 -12.57 4.81
N ILE A 22 2.16 -12.69 5.95
CA ILE A 22 2.19 -11.68 7.02
C ILE A 22 3.61 -11.49 7.52
N ASP A 23 4.29 -12.57 7.93
CA ASP A 23 5.64 -12.50 8.50
C ASP A 23 6.63 -11.88 7.51
N PHE A 24 6.55 -12.26 6.23
CA PHE A 24 7.38 -11.66 5.18
C PHE A 24 7.09 -10.16 5.02
N LEU A 25 5.82 -9.75 4.89
CA LEU A 25 5.47 -8.36 4.63
C LEU A 25 5.75 -7.44 5.84
N VAL A 26 5.59 -7.96 7.06
CA VAL A 26 6.01 -7.26 8.29
C VAL A 26 7.52 -7.06 8.29
N ALA A 27 8.30 -8.10 7.98
CA ALA A 27 9.76 -7.97 7.88
C ALA A 27 10.18 -7.03 6.74
N PHE A 28 9.48 -7.08 5.61
CA PHE A 28 9.70 -6.25 4.43
C PHE A 28 9.49 -4.76 4.73
N ALA A 29 8.46 -4.40 5.50
CA ALA A 29 8.22 -3.01 5.92
C ALA A 29 9.02 -2.61 7.19
N GLY A 30 9.60 -3.59 7.88
CA GLY A 30 10.34 -3.40 9.12
C GLY A 30 11.75 -2.83 8.93
N PRO A 31 12.41 -2.37 10.02
CA PRO A 31 13.71 -1.69 9.95
C PRO A 31 14.83 -2.54 9.33
N ALA A 32 14.74 -3.87 9.45
CA ALA A 32 15.75 -4.80 8.95
C ALA A 32 15.87 -4.83 7.42
N SER A 33 14.80 -4.49 6.69
CA SER A 33 14.82 -4.43 5.23
C SER A 33 15.51 -3.16 4.69
N GLY A 34 15.65 -2.14 5.53
CA GLY A 34 16.18 -0.84 5.16
C GLY A 34 15.33 -0.10 4.12
N PRO A 35 15.80 1.06 3.62
CA PRO A 35 15.06 1.89 2.69
C PRO A 35 14.95 1.34 1.24
N HIS A 36 15.06 0.03 1.01
CA HIS A 36 14.93 -0.61 -0.32
C HIS A 36 15.73 0.05 -1.48
N ARG A 37 16.81 0.78 -1.15
CA ARG A 37 17.63 1.56 -2.10
C ARG A 37 18.49 0.68 -2.99
N SER A 38 18.81 -0.53 -2.53
CA SER A 38 19.55 -1.52 -3.28
C SER A 38 18.71 -2.80 -3.40
N PRO A 39 18.51 -3.33 -4.61
CA PRO A 39 17.76 -4.57 -4.82
C PRO A 39 18.67 -5.80 -4.68
N ALA A 40 19.55 -5.77 -3.68
CA ALA A 40 20.39 -6.92 -3.32
C ALA A 40 19.56 -8.11 -2.80
N ASP A 41 18.28 -7.88 -2.49
CA ASP A 41 17.31 -8.90 -2.08
C ASP A 41 16.74 -9.74 -3.23
N GLY A 42 17.13 -9.48 -4.48
CA GLY A 42 16.66 -10.23 -5.64
C GLY A 42 15.19 -9.99 -6.01
N LEU A 43 14.54 -9.00 -5.40
CA LEU A 43 13.15 -8.67 -5.69
C LEU A 43 13.00 -7.86 -6.99
N PRO A 44 11.85 -7.96 -7.70
CA PRO A 44 11.63 -7.22 -8.93
C PRO A 44 11.87 -5.71 -8.78
N ARG A 45 12.67 -5.12 -9.67
CA ARG A 45 13.03 -3.69 -9.64
C ARG A 45 11.95 -2.77 -10.23
N ARG A 46 11.19 -3.25 -11.21
CA ARG A 46 10.24 -2.42 -11.97
C ARG A 46 9.17 -1.84 -11.03
N GLY A 47 9.01 -0.52 -10.96
CA GLY A 47 8.00 0.12 -10.11
C GLY A 47 8.24 -0.04 -8.61
N ARG A 48 9.41 -0.51 -8.18
CA ARG A 48 9.79 -0.53 -6.77
C ARG A 48 10.24 0.88 -6.35
N PRO A 49 9.62 1.50 -5.33
CA PRO A 49 10.14 2.76 -4.80
C PRO A 49 11.46 2.53 -4.05
N LEU A 50 12.37 3.50 -4.13
CA LEU A 50 13.69 3.46 -3.47
C LEU A 50 13.64 4.14 -2.09
N SER A 51 12.60 3.81 -1.31
CA SER A 51 12.29 4.39 0.01
C SER A 51 11.82 3.31 1.00
N TRP A 52 11.39 3.72 2.20
CA TRP A 52 10.75 2.82 3.16
C TRP A 52 9.33 2.46 2.72
N CYS A 53 8.99 1.17 2.72
CA CYS A 53 7.61 0.72 2.65
C CYS A 53 6.98 0.79 4.04
N GLN A 54 5.86 1.50 4.18
CA GLN A 54 5.15 1.68 5.46
C GLN A 54 3.71 1.15 5.44
N TRP A 55 3.34 0.42 4.38
CA TRP A 55 2.15 -0.42 4.39
C TRP A 55 2.48 -1.76 5.05
N VAL A 56 1.73 -2.10 6.08
CA VAL A 56 1.92 -3.30 6.90
C VAL A 56 0.60 -4.05 7.00
N PRO A 57 0.58 -5.38 6.87
CA PRO A 57 -0.63 -6.15 7.07
C PRO A 57 -1.11 -6.11 8.51
N THR A 58 -2.42 -6.20 8.70
CA THR A 58 -3.01 -6.47 10.01
C THR A 58 -2.62 -7.87 10.51
N ALA A 59 -2.66 -8.07 11.82
CA ALA A 59 -2.23 -9.32 12.44
C ALA A 59 -3.05 -10.56 11.99
N ASP A 60 -4.29 -10.33 11.57
CA ASP A 60 -5.21 -11.33 11.02
C ASP A 60 -5.14 -11.46 9.48
N GLY A 61 -4.29 -10.67 8.81
CA GLY A 61 -4.09 -10.72 7.37
C GLY A 61 -5.23 -10.15 6.52
N THR A 62 -6.23 -9.51 7.12
CA THR A 62 -7.44 -9.04 6.43
C THR A 62 -7.29 -7.65 5.79
N ALA A 63 -6.24 -6.91 6.11
CA ALA A 63 -6.03 -5.58 5.56
C ALA A 63 -4.56 -5.15 5.54
N LEU A 64 -4.22 -4.15 4.73
CA LEU A 64 -3.01 -3.31 4.84
C LEU A 64 -3.38 -1.98 5.49
N GLY A 65 -2.55 -1.57 6.46
CA GLY A 65 -2.63 -0.26 7.11
C GLY A 65 -1.28 0.46 7.08
N TRP A 66 -1.31 1.77 7.31
CA TRP A 66 -0.10 2.54 7.53
C TRP A 66 0.45 2.27 8.94
N ASN A 67 1.76 2.02 9.03
CA ASN A 67 2.40 1.65 10.31
C ASN A 67 2.65 2.82 11.27
N GLY A 68 2.20 4.03 10.94
CA GLY A 68 2.47 5.20 11.77
C GLY A 68 3.95 5.61 11.78
N GLY A 69 4.69 5.38 10.69
CA GLY A 69 6.04 5.93 10.47
C GLY A 69 6.06 7.29 9.76
N ASP A 70 7.00 8.17 10.11
CA ASP A 70 7.11 9.51 9.51
C ASP A 70 7.54 9.47 8.04
N CYS A 71 7.26 10.55 7.32
CA CYS A 71 7.78 10.81 5.97
C CYS A 71 7.54 9.65 4.97
N PHE A 72 6.30 9.16 4.88
CA PHE A 72 5.94 8.11 3.92
C PHE A 72 5.94 8.66 2.49
N TYR A 73 7.05 8.49 1.76
CA TYR A 73 7.14 8.86 0.35
C TYR A 73 6.68 7.72 -0.55
N PHE A 74 6.09 8.06 -1.69
CA PHE A 74 5.66 7.12 -2.73
C PHE A 74 4.66 6.06 -2.22
N TYR A 75 3.75 6.46 -1.33
CA TYR A 75 2.78 5.56 -0.70
C TYR A 75 1.87 4.86 -1.73
N THR A 76 1.48 5.54 -2.80
CA THR A 76 0.64 4.97 -3.87
C THR A 76 1.42 3.94 -4.67
N GLU A 77 2.67 4.25 -5.02
CA GLU A 77 3.57 3.37 -5.75
C GLU A 77 3.97 2.14 -4.92
N TRP A 78 4.11 2.29 -3.61
CA TRP A 78 4.31 1.15 -2.71
C TRP A 78 3.12 0.19 -2.71
N LEU A 79 1.88 0.69 -2.61
CA LEU A 79 0.68 -0.16 -2.73
C LEU A 79 0.67 -0.92 -4.06
N ALA A 80 0.88 -0.19 -5.17
CA ALA A 80 0.91 -0.81 -6.49
C ALA A 80 2.01 -1.88 -6.59
N TYR A 81 3.20 -1.59 -6.04
CA TYR A 81 4.31 -2.54 -6.03
C TYR A 81 3.98 -3.81 -5.24
N LEU A 82 3.39 -3.69 -4.05
CA LEU A 82 3.02 -4.84 -3.22
C LEU A 82 2.02 -5.74 -3.95
N ILE A 83 1.00 -5.14 -4.54
CA ILE A 83 -0.05 -5.84 -5.30
C ILE A 83 0.52 -6.56 -6.53
N ASP A 84 1.33 -5.86 -7.33
CA ASP A 84 1.89 -6.38 -8.58
C ASP A 84 3.02 -7.40 -8.37
N THR A 85 3.67 -7.38 -7.20
CA THR A 85 4.84 -8.21 -6.93
C THR A 85 4.49 -9.44 -6.11
N PHE A 86 3.64 -9.28 -5.08
CA PHE A 86 3.44 -10.28 -4.05
C PHE A 86 2.00 -10.77 -3.92
N LEU A 87 0.99 -9.91 -4.07
CA LEU A 87 -0.34 -10.25 -3.54
C LEU A 87 -1.31 -10.81 -4.57
N SER A 88 -1.38 -10.19 -5.76
CA SER A 88 -2.45 -10.56 -6.70
C SER A 88 -2.18 -11.86 -7.45
N ARG A 89 -3.24 -12.42 -8.06
CA ARG A 89 -3.13 -13.50 -9.08
C ARG A 89 -2.22 -13.16 -10.25
N ARG A 90 -1.96 -11.88 -10.47
CA ARG A 90 -1.08 -11.36 -11.52
C ARG A 90 0.30 -10.97 -10.97
N ALA A 91 0.62 -11.37 -9.74
CA ALA A 91 1.90 -11.10 -9.10
C ALA A 91 3.07 -11.61 -9.93
N ARG A 92 4.14 -10.81 -9.99
CA ARG A 92 5.36 -11.16 -10.72
C ARG A 92 6.05 -12.38 -10.14
N LEU A 93 6.07 -12.53 -8.82
CA LEU A 93 6.68 -13.69 -8.17
C LEU A 93 5.91 -14.98 -8.43
N ARG A 94 4.58 -14.93 -8.56
CA ARG A 94 3.77 -16.07 -9.01
C ARG A 94 4.12 -16.52 -10.44
N ARG A 95 4.42 -15.57 -11.33
CA ARG A 95 4.87 -15.89 -12.70
C ARG A 95 6.28 -16.47 -12.69
N ALA A 96 7.18 -15.89 -11.89
CA ALA A 96 8.54 -16.37 -11.74
C ALA A 96 8.60 -17.79 -11.15
N SER A 97 7.71 -18.13 -10.20
CA SER A 97 7.66 -19.44 -9.55
C SER A 97 7.21 -20.60 -10.46
N ARG A 98 6.60 -20.29 -11.60
CA ARG A 98 6.05 -21.29 -12.53
C ARG A 98 6.91 -21.51 -13.78
N GLY A 99 8.01 -20.78 -13.93
CA GLY A 99 8.87 -20.84 -15.11
C GLY A 99 9.88 -21.99 -15.06
N PRO A 100 10.52 -22.33 -16.20
CA PRO A 100 11.57 -23.35 -16.26
C PRO A 100 12.81 -23.03 -15.40
N ARG A 101 12.98 -21.75 -15.03
CA ARG A 101 14.03 -21.23 -14.14
C ARG A 101 13.43 -20.71 -12.84
N ALA A 102 12.41 -21.39 -12.32
CA ALA A 102 11.66 -20.94 -11.15
C ALA A 102 12.60 -20.61 -9.99
N THR A 103 12.70 -19.33 -9.67
CA THR A 103 13.46 -18.82 -8.54
C THR A 103 12.51 -17.97 -7.73
N VAL A 104 12.04 -18.51 -6.61
CA VAL A 104 11.29 -17.77 -5.61
C VAL A 104 12.27 -17.43 -4.50
N PRO A 105 12.41 -16.15 -4.10
CA PRO A 105 13.19 -15.81 -2.93
C PRO A 105 12.74 -16.65 -1.73
N ALA A 106 13.66 -17.15 -0.92
CA ALA A 106 13.35 -18.12 0.14
C ALA A 106 12.22 -17.64 1.07
N GLY A 107 12.16 -16.34 1.37
CA GLY A 107 11.11 -15.72 2.20
C GLY A 107 9.71 -15.66 1.57
N CYS A 108 9.56 -16.02 0.30
CA CYS A 108 8.27 -16.06 -0.41
C CYS A 108 7.77 -17.50 -0.65
N THR A 109 8.38 -18.50 0.00
CA THR A 109 7.83 -19.85 0.06
C THR A 109 6.43 -19.79 0.70
N GLY A 110 5.47 -20.55 0.19
CA GLY A 110 4.10 -20.60 0.75
C GLY A 110 3.19 -19.40 0.45
N PHE A 111 3.63 -18.46 -0.38
CA PHE A 111 2.74 -17.42 -0.91
C PHE A 111 1.67 -18.02 -1.83
N THR A 112 0.44 -17.58 -1.63
CA THR A 112 -0.78 -18.01 -2.34
C THR A 112 -1.00 -17.19 -3.61
N PHE A 113 -0.66 -15.90 -3.57
CA PHE A 113 -0.79 -14.97 -4.69
C PHE A 113 -2.21 -14.92 -5.26
N ASP A 114 -3.25 -15.06 -4.45
CA ASP A 114 -4.63 -15.12 -4.93
C ASP A 114 -5.53 -14.00 -4.42
N HIS A 115 -4.93 -13.03 -3.74
CA HIS A 115 -5.62 -11.93 -3.09
C HIS A 115 -6.16 -10.89 -4.05
N VAL A 116 -7.30 -10.35 -3.67
CA VAL A 116 -7.95 -9.17 -4.20
C VAL A 116 -7.89 -8.10 -3.11
N LEU A 117 -7.38 -6.94 -3.49
CA LEU A 117 -7.32 -5.78 -2.61
C LEU A 117 -8.33 -4.73 -3.05
N ASP A 118 -9.08 -4.23 -2.07
CA ASP A 118 -10.11 -3.20 -2.23
C ASP A 118 -10.12 -2.28 -1.01
N GLY A 119 -10.46 -1.01 -1.18
CA GLY A 119 -10.66 -0.09 -0.06
C GLY A 119 -10.17 1.32 -0.33
N THR A 120 -10.20 2.15 0.71
CA THR A 120 -9.83 3.56 0.61
C THR A 120 -8.98 4.00 1.78
N VAL A 121 -7.99 4.84 1.50
CA VAL A 121 -7.19 5.54 2.50
C VAL A 121 -7.18 7.02 2.18
N ASP A 122 -7.59 7.83 3.14
CA ASP A 122 -7.47 9.28 3.09
C ASP A 122 -6.08 9.70 3.56
N VAL A 123 -5.45 10.57 2.78
CA VAL A 123 -4.11 11.11 3.02
C VAL A 123 -4.23 12.61 3.26
N ARG A 124 -3.93 13.04 4.49
CA ARG A 124 -3.92 14.46 4.87
C ARG A 124 -2.49 14.94 4.97
N THR A 125 -2.11 15.91 4.13
CA THR A 125 -0.76 16.50 4.19
C THR A 125 -0.69 17.65 5.20
N PRO A 126 0.51 18.02 5.69
CA PRO A 126 0.68 19.20 6.53
C PRO A 126 0.23 20.51 5.86
N ALA A 127 0.26 20.56 4.53
CA ALA A 127 -0.22 21.69 3.74
C ALA A 127 -1.77 21.78 3.68
N GLY A 128 -2.50 20.91 4.36
CA GLY A 128 -3.96 20.90 4.37
C GLY A 128 -4.59 20.28 3.12
N THR A 129 -3.80 19.60 2.29
CA THR A 129 -4.33 18.84 1.15
C THR A 129 -4.91 17.53 1.65
N LEU A 130 -6.13 17.21 1.21
CA LEU A 130 -6.74 15.89 1.39
C LEU A 130 -6.76 15.17 0.05
N ARG A 131 -6.14 13.99 0.01
CA ARG A 131 -6.18 13.06 -1.12
C ARG A 131 -6.82 11.76 -0.68
N ARG A 132 -7.34 11.00 -1.63
CA ARG A 132 -7.87 9.66 -1.40
C ARG A 132 -7.20 8.68 -2.32
N ILE A 133 -6.58 7.67 -1.74
CA ILE A 133 -6.18 6.46 -2.43
C ILE A 133 -7.39 5.54 -2.45
N THR A 134 -7.76 5.07 -3.63
CA THR A 134 -8.76 4.03 -3.82
C THR A 134 -8.06 2.83 -4.44
N VAL A 135 -8.21 1.67 -3.82
CA VAL A 135 -7.85 0.39 -4.43
C VAL A 135 -9.13 -0.31 -4.83
N ARG A 136 -9.23 -0.71 -6.10
CA ARG A 136 -10.34 -1.52 -6.63
C ARG A 136 -9.85 -2.64 -7.51
N ASP A 137 -10.22 -3.88 -7.22
CA ASP A 137 -9.72 -5.08 -7.93
C ASP A 137 -8.22 -4.97 -8.23
N ASN A 138 -7.41 -4.77 -7.18
CA ASN A 138 -5.96 -4.65 -7.29
C ASN A 138 -5.46 -3.45 -8.13
N ARG A 139 -6.31 -2.48 -8.48
CA ARG A 139 -5.92 -1.23 -9.16
C ARG A 139 -5.87 -0.09 -8.17
N VAL A 140 -4.71 0.57 -8.09
CA VAL A 140 -4.49 1.71 -7.21
C VAL A 140 -4.70 3.00 -8.00
N GLU A 141 -5.56 3.86 -7.49
CA GLU A 141 -5.78 5.21 -8.00
C GLU A 141 -5.69 6.20 -6.85
N GLU A 142 -5.17 7.39 -7.13
CA GLU A 142 -5.14 8.52 -6.19
C GLU A 142 -5.87 9.70 -6.81
N HIS A 143 -6.75 10.32 -6.03
CA HIS A 143 -7.50 11.49 -6.45
C HIS A 143 -7.43 12.59 -5.39
N LEU A 144 -7.38 13.86 -5.82
CA LEU A 144 -7.49 15.01 -4.93
C LEU A 144 -8.94 15.14 -4.44
N VAL A 145 -9.14 15.19 -3.12
CA VAL A 145 -10.47 15.39 -2.52
C VAL A 145 -10.67 16.85 -2.15
N ALA A 146 -9.66 17.47 -1.52
CA ALA A 146 -9.67 18.89 -1.19
C ALA A 146 -8.24 19.46 -1.23
N GLY A 147 -8.10 20.64 -1.81
CA GLY A 147 -6.82 21.37 -1.83
C GLY A 147 -6.78 22.49 -0.78
N PRO A 148 -5.58 23.00 -0.44
CA PRO A 148 -5.46 24.24 0.33
C PRO A 148 -6.18 25.36 -0.42
N GLY A 149 -7.26 25.89 0.15
CA GLY A 149 -8.09 26.93 -0.46
C GLY A 149 -9.38 26.44 -1.12
N LEU A 150 -9.66 25.13 -1.16
CA LEU A 150 -11.00 24.65 -1.48
C LEU A 150 -11.88 24.83 -0.25
N ALA A 151 -12.39 26.04 -0.04
CA ALA A 151 -13.44 26.27 0.95
C ALA A 151 -14.57 25.27 0.65
N VAL A 152 -14.86 24.40 1.61
CA VAL A 152 -16.12 23.66 1.63
C VAL A 152 -17.21 24.72 1.52
N ARG A 153 -17.85 24.82 0.36
CA ARG A 153 -19.09 25.58 0.25
C ARG A 153 -20.10 24.79 1.08
N SER A 154 -20.21 25.15 2.35
CA SER A 154 -21.31 24.72 3.19
C SER A 154 -22.58 25.18 2.49
N SER A 155 -23.37 24.23 2.00
CA SER A 155 -24.71 24.48 1.49
C SER A 155 -25.62 24.76 2.68
N SER A 156 -25.55 25.98 3.21
CA SER A 156 -26.59 26.58 4.04
C SER A 156 -26.81 28.00 3.56
N ASP A 157 -27.60 28.13 2.51
CA ASP A 157 -28.48 29.29 2.32
C ASP A 157 -29.57 28.91 1.32
N ALA A 158 -30.59 28.24 1.84
CA ALA A 158 -31.88 28.10 1.22
C ALA A 158 -32.92 28.03 2.33
N ALA A 159 -33.25 29.19 2.92
CA ALA A 159 -34.58 29.54 3.41
C ALA A 159 -34.50 30.79 4.30
N VAL A 160 -34.85 31.96 3.75
CA VAL A 160 -35.72 32.90 4.44
C VAL A 160 -36.71 33.42 3.41
N SER A 161 -37.99 33.23 3.76
CA SER A 161 -39.19 33.63 3.02
C SER A 161 -39.37 35.14 2.92
#